data_AF-A0AAW6V8W6-F1
#
_entry.id   AF-A0AAW6V8W6-F1
#
_cell.length_a   1.000
_cell.length_b   1.000
_cell.length_c   1.000
_cell.angle_alpha   90.00
_cell.angle_beta   90.00
_cell.angle_gamma   90.00
#
_symmetry.space_group_name_H-M   'P 1'
#
loop_
_entity.id
_entity.type
_entity.pdbx_description
1 polymer ?
#
loop_
_entity_poly.entity_id
_entity_poly.type
_entity_poly.pdbx_seq_one_letter_code
_entity_poly.pdbx_strand_id
1 'polypeptide(L)'
;MGSLFKQIYRYTRPRAYRHNENLWPFTRITRAPSGEISALRYRGKTVPLVSLSALKNSMQGEVLLTATGPSTRNIDFSLLSKTIPVMGVNGAWHLADRLHFSLYTIVDMEFFDKKPDIIRAIVSQPDILLFTTMHGIAKIVDRYADALRCRLALIEDGCYKIYQPKVASEAIKRTYQQNPAMCFHPQRPDICFSTDIRQGVFDAGTVVYWALQVLAWLGFNTILVSGLDMTNFNQPRFYETQQEKLPSYLATKVDTLVMPSFAHAAQVLQQRQIRVINFSPESAVPDTIFEKVAFNEYFKSE
;
A
#
# COMPACT_ATOMS: atom_id res chain seq x y z
N MET A 1 -16.42 -15.35 12.19
CA MET A 1 -15.50 -15.90 13.24
C MET A 1 -16.21 -15.83 14.58
N GLY A 2 -16.30 -16.96 15.29
CA GLY A 2 -17.14 -17.12 16.49
C GLY A 2 -16.82 -16.13 17.61
N SER A 3 -17.86 -15.68 18.30
CA SER A 3 -17.80 -14.70 19.40
C SER A 3 -16.87 -15.13 20.55
N LEU A 4 -16.73 -16.44 20.79
CA LEU A 4 -15.98 -17.01 21.92
C LEU A 4 -14.49 -16.60 21.93
N PHE A 5 -13.74 -16.85 20.86
CA PHE A 5 -12.30 -16.54 20.84
C PHE A 5 -12.03 -15.03 20.95
N LYS A 6 -12.89 -14.19 20.37
CA LYS A 6 -12.78 -12.74 20.51
C LYS A 6 -13.01 -12.30 21.95
N GLN A 7 -14.01 -12.89 22.63
CA GLN A 7 -14.27 -12.60 24.04
C GLN A 7 -13.07 -13.02 24.89
N ILE A 8 -12.57 -14.25 24.74
CA ILE A 8 -11.37 -14.72 25.45
C ILE A 8 -10.19 -13.76 25.21
N TYR A 9 -9.94 -13.36 23.96
CA TYR A 9 -8.87 -12.43 23.64
C TYR A 9 -9.05 -11.07 24.34
N ARG A 10 -10.27 -10.51 24.30
CA ARG A 10 -10.59 -9.22 24.95
C ARG A 10 -10.51 -9.26 26.47
N TYR A 11 -10.76 -10.41 27.10
CA TYR A 11 -10.62 -10.59 28.55
C TYR A 11 -9.18 -10.86 28.98
N THR A 12 -8.35 -11.44 28.11
CA THR A 12 -6.96 -11.82 28.43
C THR A 12 -5.91 -10.82 27.97
N ARG A 13 -6.27 -9.82 27.14
CA ARG A 13 -5.33 -8.85 26.56
C ARG A 13 -5.77 -7.40 26.75
N PRO A 14 -4.83 -6.46 26.93
CA PRO A 14 -5.13 -5.03 27.00
C PRO A 14 -5.84 -4.51 25.73
N ARG A 15 -6.58 -3.41 25.87
CA ARG A 15 -7.31 -2.77 24.75
C ARG A 15 -6.42 -2.46 23.54
N ALA A 16 -5.17 -2.08 23.80
CA ALA A 16 -4.18 -1.77 22.75
C ALA A 16 -3.89 -2.96 21.83
N TYR A 17 -4.23 -4.19 22.19
CA TYR A 17 -4.01 -5.38 21.34
C TYR A 17 -5.24 -5.81 20.55
N ARG A 18 -6.41 -5.16 20.74
CA ARG A 18 -7.69 -5.63 20.20
C ARG A 18 -7.74 -5.71 18.67
N HIS A 19 -6.88 -5.00 17.95
CA HIS A 19 -6.74 -5.17 16.49
C HIS A 19 -6.35 -6.58 16.06
N ASN A 20 -5.86 -7.42 16.98
CA ASN A 20 -5.47 -8.81 16.72
C ASN A 20 -6.57 -9.83 17.06
N GLU A 21 -7.72 -9.41 17.59
CA GLU A 21 -8.75 -10.33 18.12
C GLU A 21 -9.36 -11.24 17.05
N ASN A 22 -9.28 -10.86 15.77
CA ASN A 22 -9.71 -11.65 14.63
C ASN A 22 -8.64 -12.60 14.10
N LEU A 23 -7.39 -12.44 14.54
CA LEU A 23 -6.25 -13.24 14.11
C LEU A 23 -5.92 -14.34 15.11
N TRP A 24 -6.08 -14.07 16.40
CA TRP A 24 -5.88 -15.09 17.44
C TRP A 24 -7.10 -16.04 17.55
N PRO A 25 -6.91 -17.36 17.75
CA PRO A 25 -5.63 -18.10 17.83
C PRO A 25 -5.14 -18.66 16.48
N PHE A 26 -5.77 -18.27 15.37
CA PHE A 26 -5.57 -18.88 14.06
C PHE A 26 -4.25 -18.50 13.39
N THR A 27 -3.67 -17.38 13.76
CA THR A 27 -2.42 -16.85 13.22
C THR A 27 -1.25 -17.16 14.15
N ARG A 28 -0.18 -17.74 13.63
CA ARG A 28 1.12 -17.85 14.29
C ARG A 28 2.18 -17.21 13.40
N ILE A 29 3.01 -16.36 13.99
CA ILE A 29 4.07 -15.64 13.29
C ILE A 29 5.41 -15.85 13.98
N THR A 30 6.48 -15.82 13.20
CA THR A 30 7.85 -15.61 13.69
C THR A 30 8.33 -14.26 13.17
N ARG A 31 8.97 -13.47 14.03
CA ARG A 31 9.61 -12.20 13.62
C ARG A 31 11.11 -12.41 13.48
N ALA A 32 11.68 -11.86 12.41
CA ALA A 32 13.14 -11.80 12.29
C ALA A 32 13.70 -10.65 13.15
N PRO A 33 15.02 -10.65 13.44
CA PRO A 33 15.67 -9.53 14.15
C PRO A 33 15.48 -8.17 13.47
N SER A 34 15.28 -8.18 12.15
CA SER A 34 14.92 -7.02 11.31
C SER A 34 13.52 -6.44 11.57
N GLY A 35 12.70 -7.09 12.41
CA GLY A 35 11.36 -6.64 12.81
C GLY A 35 10.20 -7.17 11.96
N GLU A 36 10.48 -7.62 10.74
CA GLU A 36 9.49 -8.18 9.81
C GLU A 36 8.96 -9.54 10.27
N ILE A 37 7.79 -9.93 9.77
CA ILE A 37 7.27 -11.29 9.92
C ILE A 37 7.95 -12.19 8.87
N SER A 38 8.79 -13.12 9.33
CA SER A 38 9.57 -14.01 8.45
C SER A 38 8.91 -15.36 8.21
N ALA A 39 7.99 -15.78 9.08
CA ALA A 39 7.22 -17.01 8.89
C ALA A 39 5.77 -16.80 9.34
N LEU A 40 4.84 -17.39 8.60
CA LEU A 40 3.41 -17.33 8.86
C LEU A 40 2.79 -18.72 8.78
N ARG A 41 2.07 -19.10 9.84
CA ARG A 41 1.12 -20.21 9.84
C ARG A 41 -0.27 -19.68 10.12
N TYR A 42 -1.21 -19.91 9.21
CA TYR A 42 -2.60 -19.49 9.33
C TYR A 42 -3.53 -20.70 9.28
N ARG A 43 -4.41 -20.85 10.28
CA ARG A 43 -5.32 -22.00 10.44
C ARG A 43 -4.63 -23.36 10.28
N GLY A 44 -3.43 -23.46 10.84
CA GLY A 44 -2.64 -24.70 10.80
C GLY A 44 -1.87 -24.95 9.50
N LYS A 45 -1.99 -24.10 8.47
CA LYS A 45 -1.24 -24.20 7.21
C LYS A 45 -0.13 -23.16 7.14
N THR A 46 1.04 -23.55 6.64
CA THR A 46 2.11 -22.60 6.33
C THR A 46 1.70 -21.76 5.13
N VAL A 47 1.84 -20.45 5.23
CA VAL A 47 1.62 -19.52 4.12
C VAL A 47 3.00 -19.03 3.65
N PRO A 48 3.43 -19.36 2.42
CA PRO A 48 4.70 -18.88 1.89
C PRO A 48 4.71 -17.35 1.80
N LEU A 49 5.76 -16.73 2.34
CA LEU A 49 5.98 -15.29 2.27
C LEU A 49 7.30 -14.99 1.57
N VAL A 50 7.31 -13.93 0.78
CA VAL A 50 8.54 -13.31 0.30
C VAL A 50 9.15 -12.51 1.43
N SER A 51 10.45 -12.72 1.68
CA SER A 51 11.21 -12.00 2.71
C SER A 51 11.34 -10.53 2.33
N LEU A 52 10.86 -9.61 3.18
CA LEU A 52 11.03 -8.18 2.92
C LEU A 52 12.51 -7.77 2.93
N SER A 53 13.35 -8.41 3.76
CA SER A 53 14.81 -8.23 3.73
C SER A 53 15.42 -8.59 2.37
N ALA A 54 14.91 -9.62 1.67
CA ALA A 54 15.39 -9.97 0.32
C ALA A 54 14.93 -8.99 -0.76
N LEU A 55 13.92 -8.16 -0.47
CA LEU A 55 13.38 -7.18 -1.39
C LEU A 55 14.10 -5.83 -1.35
N LYS A 56 14.93 -5.57 -0.32
CA LYS A 56 15.67 -4.32 -0.19
C LYS A 56 16.56 -4.09 -1.41
N ASN A 57 16.36 -2.98 -2.12
CA ASN A 57 17.15 -2.62 -3.30
C ASN A 57 17.21 -3.75 -4.36
N SER A 58 16.18 -4.58 -4.43
CA SER A 58 16.09 -5.69 -5.40
C SER A 58 15.66 -5.24 -6.80
N MET A 59 15.15 -4.01 -6.91
CA MET A 59 14.69 -3.38 -8.14
C MET A 59 15.41 -2.03 -8.30
N GLN A 60 15.42 -1.49 -9.52
CA GLN A 60 16.05 -0.22 -9.84
C GLN A 60 15.38 0.43 -11.06
N GLY A 61 15.72 1.70 -11.33
CA GLY A 61 15.18 2.45 -12.46
C GLY A 61 13.76 2.96 -12.19
N GLU A 62 12.96 2.97 -13.24
CA GLU A 62 11.61 3.51 -13.23
C GLU A 62 10.57 2.46 -12.85
N VAL A 63 9.45 2.91 -12.28
CA VAL A 63 8.27 2.09 -12.00
C VAL A 63 7.02 2.91 -12.22
N LEU A 64 6.00 2.33 -12.85
CA LEU A 64 4.68 2.93 -12.95
C LEU A 64 3.80 2.48 -11.78
N LEU A 65 3.49 3.40 -10.87
CA LEU A 65 2.46 3.28 -9.85
C LEU A 65 1.11 3.73 -10.41
N THR A 66 0.17 2.80 -10.54
CA THR A 66 -1.17 3.05 -11.06
C THR A 66 -2.18 3.17 -9.92
N ALA A 67 -2.59 4.41 -9.65
CA ALA A 67 -3.71 4.70 -8.77
C ALA A 67 -5.04 4.62 -9.54
N THR A 68 -6.13 5.12 -8.94
CA THR A 68 -7.50 4.87 -9.43
C THR A 68 -8.32 6.13 -9.71
N GLY A 69 -7.65 7.27 -9.79
CA GLY A 69 -8.29 8.55 -10.14
C GLY A 69 -8.84 8.56 -11.58
N PRO A 70 -9.88 9.37 -11.85
CA PRO A 70 -10.44 9.53 -13.19
C PRO A 70 -9.45 9.88 -14.31
N SER A 71 -8.34 10.57 -14.03
CA SER A 71 -7.37 10.96 -15.07
C SER A 71 -6.77 9.78 -15.82
N THR A 72 -6.72 8.60 -15.19
CA THR A 72 -6.22 7.37 -15.81
C THR A 72 -6.98 6.98 -17.07
N ARG A 73 -8.25 7.41 -17.23
CA ARG A 73 -9.04 7.13 -18.44
C ARG A 73 -8.45 7.74 -19.71
N ASN A 74 -7.68 8.80 -19.57
CA ASN A 74 -7.16 9.59 -20.69
C ASN A 74 -5.69 9.25 -21.01
N ILE A 75 -5.10 8.26 -20.33
CA ILE A 75 -3.72 7.86 -20.55
C ILE A 75 -3.66 6.79 -21.65
N ASP A 76 -2.80 7.04 -22.65
CA ASP A 76 -2.46 6.05 -23.68
C ASP A 76 -1.30 5.17 -23.21
N PHE A 77 -1.64 4.09 -22.49
CA PHE A 77 -0.65 3.14 -22.00
C PHE A 77 0.09 2.36 -23.10
N SER A 78 -0.28 2.49 -24.39
CA SER A 78 0.48 1.88 -25.48
C SER A 78 1.88 2.48 -25.63
N LEU A 79 2.10 3.70 -25.13
CA LEU A 79 3.40 4.37 -25.12
C LEU A 79 4.29 3.93 -23.94
N LEU A 80 3.75 3.18 -22.96
CA LEU A 80 4.55 2.73 -21.82
C LEU A 80 5.62 1.73 -22.29
N SER A 81 6.87 2.00 -21.94
CA SER A 81 7.94 1.04 -22.18
C SER A 81 7.67 -0.29 -21.47
N LYS A 82 7.76 -1.39 -22.21
CA LYS A 82 7.51 -2.75 -21.70
C LYS A 82 8.52 -3.20 -20.64
N THR A 83 9.66 -2.50 -20.52
CA THR A 83 10.68 -2.79 -19.50
C THR A 83 10.36 -2.16 -18.15
N ILE A 84 9.44 -1.18 -18.10
CA ILE A 84 9.06 -0.49 -16.86
C ILE A 84 8.09 -1.40 -16.09
N PRO A 85 8.44 -1.86 -14.87
CA PRO A 85 7.52 -2.61 -14.03
C PRO A 85 6.32 -1.75 -13.62
N VAL A 86 5.16 -2.39 -13.46
CA VAL A 86 3.92 -1.72 -13.08
C VAL A 86 3.47 -2.22 -11.71
N MET A 87 3.28 -1.26 -10.79
CA MET A 87 2.60 -1.47 -9.51
C MET A 87 1.14 -1.03 -9.61
N GLY A 88 0.21 -1.94 -9.31
CA GLY A 88 -1.20 -1.62 -9.11
C GLY A 88 -1.55 -1.34 -7.65
N VAL A 89 -2.51 -0.44 -7.42
CA VAL A 89 -3.17 -0.32 -6.10
C VAL A 89 -4.68 -0.47 -6.21
N ASN A 90 -5.28 -1.20 -5.28
CA ASN A 90 -6.73 -1.46 -5.20
C ASN A 90 -7.34 -1.81 -6.57
N GLY A 91 -8.21 -0.96 -7.12
CA GLY A 91 -8.94 -1.21 -8.36
C GLY A 91 -8.18 -0.96 -9.66
N ALA A 92 -6.87 -0.69 -9.62
CA ALA A 92 -6.03 -0.54 -10.81
C ALA A 92 -6.08 -1.75 -11.75
N TRP A 93 -6.45 -2.92 -11.24
CA TRP A 93 -6.63 -4.17 -11.98
C TRP A 93 -7.62 -4.07 -13.15
N HIS A 94 -8.53 -3.09 -13.17
CA HIS A 94 -9.37 -2.84 -14.35
C HIS A 94 -8.59 -2.38 -15.58
N LEU A 95 -7.27 -2.15 -15.45
CA LEU A 95 -6.35 -1.89 -16.55
C LEU A 95 -5.54 -3.13 -16.93
N ALA A 96 -5.84 -4.32 -16.40
CA ALA A 96 -5.07 -5.54 -16.67
C ALA A 96 -5.14 -6.01 -18.14
N ASP A 97 -6.08 -5.47 -18.93
CA ASP A 97 -6.14 -5.63 -20.38
C ASP A 97 -5.12 -4.76 -21.13
N ARG A 98 -4.64 -3.69 -20.49
CA ARG A 98 -3.70 -2.69 -21.06
C ARG A 98 -2.32 -2.71 -20.41
N LEU A 99 -2.23 -3.19 -19.18
CA LEU A 99 -1.03 -3.16 -18.35
C LEU A 99 -0.74 -4.53 -17.77
N HIS A 100 0.55 -4.90 -17.78
CA HIS A 100 1.04 -6.09 -17.10
C HIS A 100 1.56 -5.72 -15.70
N PHE A 101 0.82 -6.09 -14.66
CA PHE A 101 1.21 -5.84 -13.28
C PHE A 101 2.19 -6.89 -12.79
N SER A 102 3.37 -6.46 -12.33
CA SER A 102 4.35 -7.31 -11.65
C SER A 102 4.40 -7.05 -10.14
N LEU A 103 3.93 -5.87 -9.72
CA LEU A 103 3.83 -5.47 -8.32
C LEU A 103 2.38 -5.07 -8.01
N TYR A 104 1.93 -5.30 -6.78
CA TYR A 104 0.60 -4.88 -6.38
C TYR A 104 0.53 -4.58 -4.88
N THR A 105 -0.19 -3.53 -4.47
CA THR A 105 -0.44 -3.25 -3.05
C THR A 105 -1.94 -3.15 -2.78
N ILE A 106 -2.42 -3.94 -1.81
CA ILE A 106 -3.81 -3.87 -1.31
C ILE A 106 -3.79 -3.92 0.20
N VAL A 107 -4.17 -2.81 0.84
CA VAL A 107 -4.24 -2.71 2.32
C VAL A 107 -5.63 -2.30 2.82
N ASP A 108 -6.54 -1.97 1.90
CA ASP A 108 -7.93 -1.67 2.19
C ASP A 108 -8.74 -2.97 2.38
N MET A 109 -9.15 -3.24 3.62
CA MET A 109 -9.92 -4.45 3.95
C MET A 109 -11.34 -4.44 3.41
N GLU A 110 -11.94 -3.26 3.19
CA GLU A 110 -13.25 -3.15 2.55
C GLU A 110 -13.14 -3.51 1.06
N PHE A 111 -12.03 -3.16 0.40
CA PHE A 111 -11.80 -3.55 -0.99
C PHE A 111 -11.80 -5.09 -1.15
N PHE A 112 -11.18 -5.82 -0.22
CA PHE A 112 -11.25 -7.29 -0.21
C PHE A 112 -12.68 -7.84 -0.10
N ASP A 113 -13.57 -7.12 0.58
CA ASP A 113 -14.95 -7.53 0.79
C ASP A 113 -15.88 -7.11 -0.36
N LYS A 114 -15.62 -5.96 -0.97
CA LYS A 114 -16.48 -5.36 -1.99
C LYS A 114 -16.10 -5.74 -3.42
N LYS A 115 -14.85 -6.15 -3.67
CA LYS A 115 -14.35 -6.50 -5.01
C LYS A 115 -13.73 -7.91 -5.03
N PRO A 116 -14.50 -8.96 -4.65
CA PRO A 116 -13.99 -10.33 -4.52
C PRO A 116 -13.38 -10.86 -5.83
N ASP A 117 -14.00 -10.60 -6.98
CA ASP A 117 -13.52 -11.10 -8.27
C ASP A 117 -12.18 -10.50 -8.67
N ILE A 118 -11.96 -9.21 -8.37
CA ILE A 118 -10.69 -8.53 -8.62
C ILE A 118 -9.59 -9.14 -7.75
N ILE A 119 -9.87 -9.37 -6.46
CA ILE A 119 -8.90 -10.03 -5.59
C ILE A 119 -8.54 -11.41 -6.14
N ARG A 120 -9.54 -12.21 -6.53
CA ARG A 120 -9.30 -13.54 -7.11
C ARG A 120 -8.44 -13.46 -8.37
N ALA A 121 -8.71 -12.51 -9.26
CA ALA A 121 -7.94 -12.32 -10.49
C ALA A 121 -6.48 -11.95 -10.22
N ILE A 122 -6.23 -11.02 -9.28
CA ILE A 122 -4.87 -10.62 -8.87
C ILE A 122 -4.12 -11.80 -8.26
N VAL A 123 -4.72 -12.50 -7.29
CA VAL A 123 -4.00 -13.59 -6.59
C VAL A 123 -3.76 -14.80 -7.49
N SER A 124 -4.47 -14.92 -8.61
CA SER A 124 -4.26 -15.98 -9.61
C SER A 124 -3.05 -15.73 -10.52
N GLN A 125 -2.43 -14.55 -10.47
CA GLN A 125 -1.27 -14.24 -11.31
C GLN A 125 0.04 -14.65 -10.64
N PRO A 126 0.84 -15.57 -11.22
CA PRO A 126 2.10 -16.00 -10.62
C PRO A 126 3.18 -14.91 -10.60
N ASP A 127 3.16 -13.99 -11.56
CA ASP A 127 4.19 -12.96 -11.72
C ASP A 127 4.05 -11.81 -10.71
N ILE A 128 2.85 -11.66 -10.11
CA ILE A 128 2.58 -10.58 -9.16
C ILE A 128 3.26 -10.86 -7.82
N LEU A 129 4.03 -9.87 -7.35
CA LEU A 129 4.36 -9.69 -5.94
C LEU A 129 3.32 -8.79 -5.27
N LEU A 130 2.45 -9.41 -4.47
CA LEU A 130 1.37 -8.74 -3.75
C LEU A 130 1.81 -8.36 -2.34
N PHE A 131 1.89 -7.05 -2.08
CA PHE A 131 2.05 -6.47 -0.76
C PHE A 131 0.68 -6.29 -0.10
N THR A 132 0.48 -6.94 1.04
CA THR A 132 -0.74 -6.79 1.82
C THR A 132 -0.51 -7.05 3.30
N THR A 133 -1.49 -6.72 4.14
CA THR A 133 -1.43 -6.97 5.58
C THR A 133 -1.81 -8.41 5.90
N MET A 134 -1.53 -8.85 7.13
CA MET A 134 -2.00 -10.16 7.62
C MET A 134 -3.52 -10.33 7.49
N HIS A 135 -4.29 -9.25 7.65
CA HIS A 135 -5.74 -9.31 7.46
C HIS A 135 -6.12 -9.56 5.99
N GLY A 136 -5.39 -8.96 5.04
CA GLY A 136 -5.55 -9.25 3.61
C GLY A 136 -5.20 -10.70 3.29
N ILE A 137 -4.06 -11.19 3.79
CA ILE A 137 -3.64 -12.59 3.63
C ILE A 137 -4.70 -13.54 4.20
N ALA A 138 -5.23 -13.26 5.38
CA ALA A 138 -6.29 -14.08 5.99
C ALA A 138 -7.52 -14.17 5.09
N LYS A 139 -7.98 -13.03 4.53
CA LYS A 139 -9.12 -13.01 3.58
C LYS A 139 -8.81 -13.77 2.28
N ILE A 140 -7.60 -13.65 1.75
CA ILE A 140 -7.17 -14.40 0.56
C ILE A 140 -7.18 -15.90 0.83
N VAL A 141 -6.55 -16.35 1.92
CA VAL A 141 -6.46 -17.78 2.26
C VAL A 141 -7.83 -18.36 2.61
N ASP A 142 -8.69 -17.61 3.31
CA ASP A 142 -10.04 -18.09 3.66
C ASP A 142 -10.96 -18.23 2.43
N ARG A 143 -10.75 -17.45 1.34
CA ARG A 143 -11.66 -17.40 0.18
C ARG A 143 -11.12 -17.99 -1.11
N TYR A 144 -9.81 -17.91 -1.33
CA TYR A 144 -9.16 -18.13 -2.64
C TYR A 144 -7.86 -18.95 -2.52
N ALA A 145 -7.74 -19.81 -1.51
CA ALA A 145 -6.54 -20.64 -1.33
C ALA A 145 -6.24 -21.55 -2.54
N ASP A 146 -7.27 -21.99 -3.26
CA ASP A 146 -7.18 -22.79 -4.48
C ASP A 146 -6.61 -22.00 -5.66
N ALA A 147 -6.96 -20.72 -5.75
CA ALA A 147 -6.55 -19.80 -6.81
C ALA A 147 -5.25 -19.04 -6.49
N LEU A 148 -4.74 -19.09 -5.26
CA LEU A 148 -3.52 -18.38 -4.86
C LEU A 148 -2.30 -18.89 -5.64
N ARG A 149 -1.77 -18.04 -6.51
CA ARG A 149 -0.55 -18.25 -7.32
C ARG A 149 0.45 -17.11 -7.18
N CYS A 150 0.01 -15.89 -6.87
CA CYS A 150 0.88 -14.75 -6.66
C CYS A 150 1.81 -14.96 -5.47
N ARG A 151 2.93 -14.22 -5.47
CA ARG A 151 3.86 -14.17 -4.34
C ARG A 151 3.36 -13.17 -3.30
N LEU A 152 3.34 -13.56 -2.03
CA LEU A 152 2.84 -12.70 -0.94
C LEU A 152 3.98 -12.04 -0.17
N ALA A 153 3.97 -10.72 -0.07
CA ALA A 153 4.80 -9.94 0.83
C ALA A 153 3.94 -9.37 1.95
N LEU A 154 4.12 -9.87 3.18
CA LEU A 154 3.37 -9.40 4.34
C LEU A 154 4.00 -8.11 4.87
N ILE A 155 3.27 -7.01 4.76
CA ILE A 155 3.62 -5.72 5.37
C ILE A 155 2.66 -5.38 6.51
N GLU A 156 3.11 -4.59 7.46
CA GLU A 156 2.32 -4.18 8.62
C GLU A 156 2.12 -2.67 8.64
N ASP A 157 0.97 -2.23 9.15
CA ASP A 157 0.83 -0.84 9.58
C ASP A 157 1.73 -0.66 10.81
N GLY A 158 2.61 0.34 10.79
CA GLY A 158 3.47 0.68 11.92
C GLY A 158 2.67 0.85 13.22
N CYS A 159 1.45 1.39 13.15
CA CYS A 159 0.59 1.60 14.32
C CYS A 159 -0.20 0.36 14.75
N TYR A 160 -0.29 -0.68 13.93
CA TYR A 160 -1.11 -1.88 14.17
C TYR A 160 -0.36 -3.18 13.90
N LYS A 161 0.93 -3.23 14.28
CA LYS A 161 1.75 -4.44 14.18
C LYS A 161 1.09 -5.63 14.89
N ILE A 162 1.15 -6.79 14.24
CA ILE A 162 0.52 -8.03 14.69
C ILE A 162 1.13 -8.48 16.01
N TYR A 163 0.29 -8.72 17.00
CA TYR A 163 0.67 -9.09 18.37
C TYR A 163 1.62 -8.11 19.06
N GLN A 164 1.61 -6.85 18.64
CA GLN A 164 2.21 -5.72 19.33
C GLN A 164 1.12 -4.74 19.75
N PRO A 165 1.34 -3.90 20.78
CA PRO A 165 0.34 -2.92 21.19
C PRO A 165 0.16 -1.87 20.08
N LYS A 166 -1.08 -1.44 19.87
CA LYS A 166 -1.42 -0.33 18.99
C LYS A 166 -0.66 0.92 19.43
N VAL A 167 -0.10 1.63 18.45
CA VAL A 167 0.47 2.97 18.64
C VAL A 167 -0.60 4.00 18.29
N ALA A 168 -0.89 4.91 19.21
CA ALA A 168 -1.77 6.06 18.94
C ALA A 168 -1.04 7.08 18.06
N SER A 169 -1.76 7.85 17.26
CA SER A 169 -1.17 8.79 16.30
C SER A 169 -0.21 9.78 16.96
N GLU A 170 -0.58 10.30 18.13
CA GLU A 170 0.19 11.26 18.91
C GLU A 170 1.46 10.65 19.51
N ALA A 171 1.51 9.32 19.61
CA ALA A 171 2.63 8.56 20.14
C ALA A 171 3.58 8.03 19.06
N ILE A 172 3.27 8.20 17.76
CA ILE A 172 4.09 7.67 16.65
C ILE A 172 5.54 8.11 16.79
N LYS A 173 5.80 9.42 16.83
CA LYS A 173 7.16 9.95 16.98
C LYS A 173 7.87 9.41 18.22
N ARG A 174 7.21 9.44 19.38
CA ARG A 174 7.80 8.95 20.64
C ARG A 174 8.18 7.47 20.58
N THR A 175 7.34 6.63 19.99
CA THR A 175 7.57 5.19 19.86
C THR A 175 8.74 4.87 18.92
N TYR A 176 8.86 5.63 17.83
CA TYR A 176 9.74 5.29 16.72
C TYR A 176 10.97 6.17 16.57
N GLN A 177 11.13 7.24 17.36
CA GLN A 177 12.24 8.22 17.23
C GLN A 177 13.65 7.63 17.29
N GLN A 178 13.83 6.45 17.90
CA GLN A 178 15.13 5.78 17.97
C GLN A 178 15.43 4.90 16.74
N ASN A 179 14.46 4.75 15.84
CA ASN A 179 14.63 3.98 14.61
C ASN A 179 15.02 4.91 13.45
N PRO A 180 16.25 4.82 12.93
CA PRO A 180 16.76 5.74 11.91
C PRO A 180 16.04 5.60 10.57
N ALA A 181 15.29 4.52 10.34
CA ALA A 181 14.52 4.35 9.12
C ALA A 181 13.19 5.12 9.12
N MET A 182 12.80 5.71 10.26
CA MET A 182 11.51 6.39 10.43
C MET A 182 11.71 7.90 10.28
N CYS A 183 11.18 8.47 9.21
CA CYS A 183 11.32 9.89 8.93
C CYS A 183 10.04 10.62 9.37
N PHE A 184 10.12 11.46 10.40
CA PHE A 184 8.96 12.16 10.96
C PHE A 184 8.79 13.55 10.36
N HIS A 185 7.54 13.98 10.15
CA HIS A 185 7.28 15.36 9.77
C HIS A 185 7.71 16.30 10.92
N PRO A 186 8.40 17.43 10.64
CA PRO A 186 8.97 18.29 11.68
C PRO A 186 7.95 18.81 12.69
N GLN A 187 6.75 19.15 12.21
CA GLN A 187 5.68 19.80 12.98
C GLN A 187 4.45 18.91 13.22
N ARG A 188 4.43 17.69 12.67
CA ARG A 188 3.29 16.77 12.72
C ARG A 188 3.77 15.39 13.21
N PRO A 189 3.81 15.15 14.53
CA PRO A 189 4.36 13.92 15.09
C PRO A 189 3.56 12.66 14.74
N ASP A 190 2.34 12.85 14.21
CA ASP A 190 1.45 11.83 13.68
C ASP A 190 1.77 11.41 12.24
N ILE A 191 2.60 12.17 11.53
CA ILE A 191 3.02 11.89 10.15
C ILE A 191 4.44 11.32 10.15
N CYS A 192 4.57 10.13 9.56
CA CYS A 192 5.84 9.43 9.44
C CYS A 192 5.93 8.75 8.07
N PHE A 193 7.12 8.71 7.49
CA PHE A 193 7.44 7.95 6.30
C PHE A 193 8.47 6.88 6.67
N SER A 194 8.16 5.61 6.39
CA SER A 194 9.10 4.52 6.60
C SER A 194 10.01 4.33 5.40
N THR A 195 11.32 4.35 5.65
CA THR A 195 12.34 3.97 4.66
C THR A 195 12.80 2.52 4.81
N ASP A 196 12.21 1.78 5.76
CA ASP A 196 12.42 0.35 6.00
C ASP A 196 11.09 -0.31 6.36
N ILE A 197 10.40 -0.85 5.36
CA ILE A 197 9.05 -1.43 5.50
C ILE A 197 9.00 -2.63 6.44
N ARG A 198 10.15 -3.22 6.81
CA ARG A 198 10.26 -4.32 7.79
C ARG A 198 9.85 -3.87 9.19
N GLN A 199 10.03 -2.59 9.48
CA GLN A 199 9.71 -1.98 10.76
C GLN A 199 8.24 -1.55 10.85
N GLY A 200 7.55 -1.49 9.71
CA GLY A 200 6.18 -1.03 9.54
C GLY A 200 6.09 0.03 8.44
N VAL A 201 4.91 0.12 7.83
CA VAL A 201 4.54 1.15 6.85
C VAL A 201 3.52 2.07 7.51
N PHE A 202 3.62 3.38 7.31
CA PHE A 202 2.69 4.33 7.91
C PHE A 202 1.57 4.67 6.95
N ASP A 203 0.34 4.68 7.47
CA ASP A 203 -0.84 5.09 6.72
C ASP A 203 -0.98 6.61 6.68
N ALA A 204 -1.45 7.12 5.54
CA ALA A 204 -1.83 8.52 5.37
C ALA A 204 -3.21 8.65 4.70
N GLY A 205 -4.10 7.66 4.87
CA GLY A 205 -5.44 7.67 4.28
C GLY A 205 -5.51 7.29 2.80
N THR A 206 -4.40 6.90 2.18
CA THR A 206 -4.35 6.45 0.78
C THR A 206 -3.34 5.33 0.58
N VAL A 207 -3.70 4.31 -0.21
CA VAL A 207 -2.82 3.18 -0.55
C VAL A 207 -1.61 3.64 -1.37
N VAL A 208 -1.70 4.77 -2.08
CA VAL A 208 -0.55 5.37 -2.78
C VAL A 208 0.58 5.69 -1.80
N TYR A 209 0.27 6.15 -0.59
CA TYR A 209 1.29 6.46 0.41
C TYR A 209 2.02 5.22 0.93
N TRP A 210 1.32 4.09 1.04
CA TRP A 210 1.92 2.80 1.32
C TRP A 210 2.83 2.35 0.18
N ALA A 211 2.34 2.47 -1.05
CA ALA A 211 3.09 2.10 -2.25
C ALA A 211 4.40 2.91 -2.38
N LEU A 212 4.39 4.22 -2.10
CA LEU A 212 5.62 5.04 -2.12
C LEU A 212 6.70 4.50 -1.16
N GLN A 213 6.33 4.11 0.06
CA GLN A 213 7.26 3.53 1.04
C GLN A 213 7.78 2.16 0.57
N VAL A 214 6.93 1.33 -0.03
CA VAL A 214 7.31 0.04 -0.61
C VAL A 214 8.27 0.22 -1.80
N LEU A 215 7.94 1.10 -2.75
CA LEU A 215 8.76 1.33 -3.94
C LEU A 215 10.12 1.93 -3.59
N ALA A 216 10.19 2.82 -2.59
CA ALA A 216 11.45 3.34 -2.06
C ALA A 216 12.29 2.26 -1.37
N TRP A 217 11.67 1.26 -0.75
CA TRP A 217 12.37 0.09 -0.19
C TRP A 217 12.90 -0.86 -1.27
N LEU A 218 12.12 -1.04 -2.34
CA LEU A 218 12.50 -1.89 -3.47
C LEU A 218 13.72 -1.35 -4.23
N GLY A 219 13.97 -0.04 -4.20
CA GLY A 219 15.17 0.58 -4.77
C GLY A 219 14.93 1.35 -6.07
N PHE A 220 13.67 1.60 -6.46
CA PHE A 220 13.38 2.44 -7.62
C PHE A 220 13.87 3.87 -7.40
N ASN A 221 14.42 4.47 -8.45
CA ASN A 221 14.93 5.84 -8.43
C ASN A 221 13.94 6.83 -9.05
N THR A 222 12.97 6.35 -9.83
CA THR A 222 11.90 7.17 -10.41
C THR A 222 10.57 6.45 -10.27
N ILE A 223 9.61 7.08 -9.58
CA ILE A 223 8.25 6.59 -9.41
C ILE A 223 7.33 7.44 -10.28
N LEU A 224 6.82 6.84 -11.34
CA LEU A 224 5.86 7.44 -12.24
C LEU A 224 4.46 7.12 -11.73
N VAL A 225 3.60 8.12 -11.53
CA VAL A 225 2.30 7.95 -10.90
C VAL A 225 1.19 8.33 -11.89
N SER A 226 0.26 7.42 -12.14
CA SER A 226 -0.97 7.71 -12.88
C SER A 226 -2.20 7.64 -11.97
N GLY A 227 -3.21 8.47 -12.24
CA GLY A 227 -4.47 8.44 -11.46
C GLY A 227 -4.35 9.01 -10.05
N LEU A 228 -3.32 9.82 -9.77
CA LEU A 228 -3.18 10.55 -8.51
C LEU A 228 -3.78 11.94 -8.68
N ASP A 229 -5.11 12.00 -8.68
CA ASP A 229 -5.84 13.25 -8.92
C ASP A 229 -6.02 14.06 -7.64
N MET A 230 -6.47 13.43 -6.56
CA MET A 230 -6.84 14.10 -5.29
C MET A 230 -7.84 15.26 -5.48
N THR A 231 -8.59 15.27 -6.57
CA THR A 231 -9.71 16.16 -6.86
C THR A 231 -10.98 15.34 -7.01
N ASN A 232 -12.13 16.04 -7.12
CA ASN A 232 -13.37 15.43 -7.60
C ASN A 232 -13.80 14.16 -6.84
N PHE A 233 -13.66 14.13 -5.51
CA PHE A 233 -14.04 12.97 -4.67
C PHE A 233 -15.51 12.57 -4.79
N ASN A 234 -16.35 13.47 -5.32
CA ASN A 234 -17.75 13.20 -5.63
C ASN A 234 -17.95 12.42 -6.93
N GLN A 235 -16.96 12.35 -7.82
CA GLN A 235 -16.98 11.51 -9.02
C GLN A 235 -16.59 10.06 -8.70
N PRO A 236 -17.04 9.07 -9.52
CA PRO A 236 -16.61 7.69 -9.38
C PRO A 236 -15.12 7.53 -9.73
N ARG A 237 -14.45 6.54 -9.13
CA ARG A 237 -13.11 6.11 -9.57
C ARG A 237 -13.16 5.69 -11.04
N PHE A 238 -12.01 5.60 -11.72
CA PHE A 238 -12.03 5.36 -13.18
C PHE A 238 -12.81 4.10 -13.60
N TYR A 239 -12.85 3.09 -12.72
CA TYR A 239 -13.51 1.80 -12.92
C TYR A 239 -14.93 1.70 -12.31
N GLU A 240 -15.42 2.76 -11.69
CA GLU A 240 -16.76 2.79 -11.09
C GLU A 240 -17.74 3.57 -12.00
N THR A 241 -19.01 3.18 -11.92
CA THR A 241 -20.13 4.00 -12.40
C THR A 241 -20.69 4.85 -11.25
N GLN A 242 -21.55 5.83 -11.54
CA GLN A 242 -22.21 6.61 -10.48
C GLN A 242 -23.08 5.73 -9.56
N GLN A 243 -23.63 4.63 -10.09
CA GLN A 243 -24.50 3.73 -9.35
C GLN A 243 -23.72 2.75 -8.46
N GLU A 244 -22.47 2.42 -8.83
CA GLU A 244 -21.62 1.44 -8.15
C GLU A 244 -20.48 2.07 -7.34
N LYS A 245 -20.52 3.40 -7.17
CA LYS A 245 -19.51 4.16 -6.46
C LYS A 245 -19.43 3.70 -5.00
N LEU A 246 -18.25 3.26 -4.58
CA LEU A 246 -18.01 2.90 -3.18
C LEU A 246 -17.79 4.17 -2.33
N PRO A 247 -18.15 4.14 -1.04
CA PRO A 247 -17.83 5.24 -0.14
C PRO A 247 -16.32 5.50 -0.10
N SER A 248 -15.96 6.77 0.03
CA SER A 248 -14.57 7.21 0.17
C SER A 248 -14.49 8.21 1.30
N TYR A 249 -13.62 7.94 2.27
CA TYR A 249 -13.30 8.85 3.37
C TYR A 249 -12.12 9.77 3.03
N LEU A 250 -11.64 9.74 1.77
CA LEU A 250 -10.46 10.49 1.36
C LEU A 250 -10.70 11.99 1.47
N ALA A 251 -11.87 12.47 1.02
CA ALA A 251 -12.23 13.89 1.03
C ALA A 251 -12.10 14.54 2.42
N THR A 252 -12.40 13.82 3.50
CA THR A 252 -12.33 14.36 4.87
C THR A 252 -10.91 14.40 5.44
N LYS A 253 -9.96 13.75 4.78
CA LYS A 253 -8.57 13.60 5.22
C LYS A 253 -7.55 14.29 4.32
N VAL A 254 -7.98 14.80 3.16
CA VAL A 254 -7.05 15.30 2.14
C VAL A 254 -6.19 16.44 2.68
N ASP A 255 -6.81 17.48 3.22
CA ASP A 255 -6.07 18.66 3.71
C ASP A 255 -5.37 18.40 5.05
N THR A 256 -5.94 17.54 5.90
CA THR A 256 -5.49 17.35 7.28
C THR A 256 -4.41 16.28 7.43
N LEU A 257 -4.37 15.30 6.52
CA LEU A 257 -3.47 14.14 6.58
C LEU A 257 -2.77 13.87 5.25
N VAL A 258 -3.51 13.73 4.14
CA VAL A 258 -2.94 13.24 2.86
C VAL A 258 -1.92 14.24 2.29
N MET A 259 -2.31 15.50 2.12
CA MET A 259 -1.44 16.52 1.51
C MET A 259 -0.19 16.80 2.35
N PRO A 260 -0.28 17.02 3.68
CA PRO A 260 0.92 17.14 4.52
C PRO A 260 1.80 15.88 4.47
N SER A 261 1.21 14.69 4.40
CA SER A 261 1.97 13.44 4.29
C SER A 261 2.69 13.32 2.96
N PHE A 262 2.06 13.69 1.83
CA PHE A 262 2.74 13.71 0.54
C PHE A 262 3.85 14.76 0.46
N ALA A 263 3.63 15.96 1.00
CA ALA A 263 4.69 16.97 1.10
C ALA A 263 5.90 16.43 1.89
N HIS A 264 5.64 15.73 3.00
CA HIS A 264 6.68 15.06 3.78
C HIS A 264 7.38 13.95 2.99
N ALA A 265 6.61 13.08 2.32
CA ALA A 265 7.17 12.01 1.50
C ALA A 265 8.05 12.55 0.38
N ALA A 266 7.64 13.62 -0.30
CA ALA A 266 8.43 14.26 -1.34
C ALA A 266 9.81 14.69 -0.81
N GLN A 267 9.86 15.31 0.37
CA GLN A 267 11.13 15.69 1.01
C GLN A 267 12.01 14.47 1.32
N VAL A 268 11.43 13.41 1.90
CA VAL A 268 12.16 12.17 2.25
C VAL A 268 12.68 11.46 1.00
N LEU A 269 11.87 11.39 -0.06
CA LEU A 269 12.23 10.75 -1.33
C LEU A 269 13.31 11.56 -2.07
N GLN A 270 13.20 12.89 -2.08
CA GLN A 270 14.20 13.78 -2.66
C GLN A 270 15.57 13.62 -1.96
N GLN A 271 15.60 13.56 -0.63
CA GLN A 271 16.83 13.30 0.14
C GLN A 271 17.47 11.94 -0.20
N ARG A 272 16.68 11.00 -0.70
CA ARG A 272 17.12 9.67 -1.16
C ARG A 272 17.33 9.58 -2.66
N GLN A 273 17.29 10.72 -3.37
CA GLN A 273 17.45 10.80 -4.83
C GLN A 273 16.41 9.97 -5.59
N ILE A 274 15.21 9.86 -5.04
CA ILE A 274 14.06 9.21 -5.68
C ILE A 274 13.14 10.30 -6.24
N ARG A 275 12.95 10.31 -7.55
CA ARG A 275 12.02 11.22 -8.24
C ARG A 275 10.61 10.66 -8.19
N VAL A 276 9.61 11.54 -8.07
CA VAL A 276 8.20 11.17 -8.21
C VAL A 276 7.57 12.11 -9.23
N ILE A 277 7.01 11.53 -10.28
CA ILE A 277 6.38 12.26 -11.38
C ILE A 277 4.90 11.85 -11.43
N ASN A 278 3.99 12.81 -11.36
CA ASN A 278 2.56 12.61 -11.48
C ASN A 278 2.09 12.94 -12.89
N PHE A 279 1.54 11.93 -13.57
CA PHE A 279 0.97 12.05 -14.91
C PHE A 279 -0.44 12.67 -14.95
N SER A 280 -0.89 13.23 -13.83
CA SER A 280 -2.19 13.88 -13.67
C SER A 280 -1.97 15.40 -13.59
N PRO A 281 -1.92 16.14 -14.71
CA PRO A 281 -1.59 17.58 -14.69
C PRO A 281 -2.59 18.39 -13.84
N GLU A 282 -3.87 18.02 -13.92
CA GLU A 282 -4.99 18.63 -13.17
C GLU A 282 -5.12 18.11 -11.72
N SER A 283 -4.11 17.41 -11.20
CA SER A 283 -4.10 16.93 -9.81
C SER A 283 -4.11 18.07 -8.80
N ALA A 284 -4.85 17.91 -7.69
CA ALA A 284 -4.79 18.79 -6.53
C ALA A 284 -3.46 18.70 -5.78
N VAL A 285 -2.72 17.59 -5.92
CA VAL A 285 -1.35 17.50 -5.41
C VAL A 285 -0.51 18.52 -6.19
N PRO A 286 0.08 19.54 -5.54
CA PRO A 286 0.87 20.57 -6.21
C PRO A 286 2.13 20.00 -6.88
N ASP A 287 2.60 20.67 -7.91
CA ASP A 287 3.88 20.43 -8.59
C ASP A 287 5.10 20.55 -7.64
N THR A 288 4.99 21.43 -6.64
CA THR A 288 5.95 21.55 -5.54
C THR A 288 6.07 20.30 -4.65
N ILE A 289 5.08 19.40 -4.69
CA ILE A 289 5.14 18.10 -4.00
C ILE A 289 5.64 17.02 -4.96
N PHE A 290 4.96 16.82 -6.09
CA PHE A 290 5.37 15.85 -7.12
C PHE A 290 5.39 16.54 -8.48
N GLU A 291 6.49 16.40 -9.22
CA GLU A 291 6.65 16.92 -10.57
C GLU A 291 5.47 16.48 -11.44
N LYS A 292 4.91 17.37 -12.25
CA LYS A 292 3.78 17.05 -13.13
C LYS A 292 4.23 17.11 -14.58
N VAL A 293 3.98 16.03 -15.31
CA VAL A 293 4.30 15.91 -16.75
C VAL A 293 3.14 15.19 -17.41
N ALA A 294 2.73 15.55 -18.63
CA ALA A 294 1.73 14.74 -19.33
C ALA A 294 2.36 13.39 -19.74
N PHE A 295 1.61 12.29 -19.58
CA PHE A 295 2.11 10.93 -19.91
C PHE A 295 2.73 10.85 -21.31
N ASN A 296 2.05 11.43 -22.30
CA ASN A 296 2.50 11.43 -23.68
C ASN A 296 3.77 12.26 -23.90
N GLU A 297 4.00 13.32 -23.11
CA GLU A 297 5.22 14.12 -23.23
C GLU A 297 6.43 13.36 -22.69
N TYR A 298 6.24 12.62 -21.59
CA TYR A 298 7.27 11.77 -21.00
C TYR A 298 7.73 10.68 -21.97
N PHE A 299 6.79 9.93 -22.55
CA PHE A 299 7.11 8.77 -23.39
C PHE A 299 7.25 9.05 -24.89
N LYS A 300 7.00 10.29 -25.36
CA LYS A 300 7.33 10.69 -26.75
C LYS A 300 8.74 11.28 -26.90
N SER A 301 9.40 11.57 -25.79
CA SER A 301 10.75 12.15 -25.79
C SER A 301 11.87 11.11 -25.63
N GLU A 302 11.53 9.82 -25.53
CA GLU A 302 12.43 8.66 -25.62
C GLU A 302 12.41 8.02 -27.02
#